data_AF-A0A3D2B048-F1
#
_entry.id   AF-A0A3D2B048-F1
#
_cell.length_a   1.000
_cell.length_b   1.000
_cell.length_c   1.000
_cell.angle_alpha   90.00
_cell.angle_beta   90.00
_cell.angle_gamma   90.00
#
_symmetry.space_group_name_H-M   'P 1'
#
loop_
_entity.id
_entity.type
_entity.pdbx_description
1 polymer ?
#
loop_
_entity_poly.entity_id
_entity_poly.type
_entity_poly.pdbx_seq_one_letter_code
_entity_poly.pdbx_strand_id
1 'polypeptide(L)' 'MVVEVKHAQRGAFRTVGCPLQLSDSPVEVTTSPGLGEHTNEILQDVVGYDSEEITAARTAGAI' A
#
# COMPACT_ATOMS: atom_id res chain seq x y z
N MET A 1 7.67 -14.29 16.42
CA MET A 1 8.45 -13.04 16.28
C MET A 1 7.47 -11.86 16.33
N VAL A 2 7.68 -10.91 17.24
CA VAL A 2 6.91 -9.66 17.27
C VAL A 2 7.74 -8.59 16.57
N VAL A 3 7.14 -7.87 15.63
CA VAL A 3 7.79 -6.79 14.88
C VAL A 3 7.13 -5.45 15.19
N GLU A 4 7.93 -4.40 15.17
CA GLU A 4 7.46 -3.02 15.36
C GLU A 4 7.47 -2.30 14.01
N VAL A 5 6.34 -1.68 13.68
CA VAL A 5 6.11 -1.01 12.39
C VAL A 5 5.70 0.43 12.65
N LYS A 6 6.28 1.38 11.91
CA LYS A 6 5.97 2.81 12.02
C LYS A 6 4.87 3.18 11.04
N HIS A 7 3.72 3.63 11.54
CA HIS A 7 2.63 4.14 10.73
C HIS A 7 2.59 5.66 10.75
N ALA A 8 2.50 6.29 9.57
CA ALA A 8 2.58 7.75 9.41
C ALA A 8 1.60 8.52 10.32
N GLN A 9 0.34 8.08 10.40
CA GLN A 9 -0.70 8.75 11.21
C GLN A 9 -0.87 8.21 12.64
N ARG A 10 -0.49 6.95 12.91
CA ARG A 10 -0.85 6.23 14.15
C ARG A 10 0.35 6.04 15.10
N GLY A 11 1.55 6.39 14.66
CA GLY A 11 2.78 6.11 15.39
C GLY A 11 3.24 4.65 15.23
N ALA A 12 4.16 4.21 16.08
CA ALA A 12 4.66 2.85 16.06
C ALA A 12 3.65 1.88 16.68
N PHE A 13 3.46 0.72 16.04
CA PHE A 13 2.61 -0.36 16.56
C PHE A 13 3.31 -1.71 16.40
N ARG A 14 2.85 -2.71 17.17
CA ARG A 14 3.41 -4.06 17.15
C ARG A 14 2.46 -5.03 16.46
N THR A 15 3.03 -5.94 15.66
CA THR A 15 2.29 -7.01 15.00
C THR A 15 3.11 -8.31 14.98
N VAL A 16 2.46 -9.41 14.60
CA VAL A 16 3.12 -10.69 14.38
C VAL A 16 3.77 -10.67 13.00
N GLY A 17 5.09 -10.94 12.93
CA GLY A 17 5.81 -11.04 11.66
C GLY A 17 5.58 -12.38 10.94
N CYS A 18 6.22 -12.58 9.80
CA CYS A 18 6.19 -13.87 9.09
C CYS A 18 6.71 -15.00 10.01
N PRO A 19 5.94 -16.09 10.20
CA PRO A 19 6.37 -17.19 11.06
C PRO A 19 7.48 -18.04 10.43
N LEU A 20 7.65 -17.98 9.11
CA LEU A 20 8.66 -18.73 8.37
C LEU A 20 9.91 -17.87 8.16
N GLN A 21 11.10 -18.46 8.35
CA GLN A 21 12.39 -17.84 8.01
C GLN A 21 13.02 -18.64 6.86
N LEU A 22 13.21 -17.97 5.73
CA LEU A 22 13.86 -18.52 4.54
C LEU A 22 15.11 -17.69 4.26
N SER A 23 16.30 -18.31 4.28
CA SER A 23 17.58 -17.60 4.13
C SER A 23 17.66 -16.80 2.83
N ASP A 24 17.11 -17.35 1.76
CA ASP A 24 17.22 -16.79 0.41
C ASP A 24 16.01 -15.91 0.06
N SER A 25 15.06 -15.76 0.98
CA SER A 25 13.85 -14.95 0.79
C SER A 25 13.41 -14.31 2.10
N PRO A 26 14.14 -13.28 2.58
CA PRO A 26 13.75 -12.54 3.76
C PRO A 26 12.43 -11.79 3.51
N VAL A 27 11.56 -11.75 4.52
CA VAL A 27 10.29 -11.01 4.46
C VAL A 27 10.43 -9.69 5.19
N GLU A 28 10.28 -8.59 4.45
CA GLU A 28 10.19 -7.26 5.03
C GLU A 28 8.74 -6.95 5.42
N VAL A 29 8.53 -6.52 6.67
CA VAL A 29 7.21 -6.09 7.15
C VAL A 29 7.14 -4.57 7.13
N THR A 30 6.31 -4.03 6.24
CA THR A 30 6.08 -2.59 6.07
C THR A 30 4.71 -2.18 6.64
N THR A 31 4.48 -0.86 6.76
CA THR A 31 3.19 -0.34 7.21
C THR A 31 2.11 -0.57 6.16
N SER A 32 0.86 -0.71 6.59
CA SER A 32 -0.28 -0.75 5.69
C SER A 32 -0.46 0.61 4.99
N PRO A 33 -0.88 0.61 3.71
CA PRO A 33 -1.15 1.85 2.99
C PRO A 33 -2.41 2.53 3.50
N GLY A 34 -2.48 3.84 3.29
CA GLY A 34 -3.66 4.66 3.51
C GLY A 34 -4.78 4.36 2.49
N LEU A 35 -5.99 4.84 2.80
CA LEU A 35 -7.13 4.75 1.89
C LEU A 35 -6.81 5.52 0.61
N GLY A 36 -6.74 4.80 -0.52
CA GLY A 36 -6.51 5.38 -1.85
C GLY A 36 -5.08 5.86 -2.13
N GLU A 37 -4.09 5.50 -1.28
CA GLU A 37 -2.70 5.98 -1.39
C GLU A 37 -2.07 5.72 -2.77
N HIS A 38 -2.38 4.56 -3.37
CA HIS A 38 -1.81 4.14 -4.66
C HIS A 38 -2.84 4.16 -5.81
N THR A 39 -4.03 4.74 -5.62
CA THR A 39 -5.09 4.68 -6.65
C THR A 39 -4.63 5.26 -7.98
N ASN A 40 -4.00 6.44 -7.99
CA ASN A 40 -3.54 7.07 -9.23
C ASN A 40 -2.37 6.30 -9.86
N GLU A 41 -1.41 5.84 -9.04
CA GLU A 41 -0.25 5.05 -9.48
C GLU A 41 -0.71 3.79 -10.22
N ILE A 42 -1.64 3.03 -9.63
CA ILE A 42 -2.14 1.79 -10.25
C ILE A 42 -2.96 2.06 -11.51
N LEU A 43 -3.83 3.08 -11.50
CA LEU A 43 -4.61 3.42 -12.69
C LEU A 43 -3.72 3.85 -13.85
N GLN A 44 -2.64 4.57 -13.57
CA GLN A 44 -1.71 5.04 -14.59
C GLN A 44 -0.74 3.94 -15.04
N ASP A 45 -0.02 3.32 -14.10
CA ASP A 45 1.14 2.48 -14.43
C ASP A 45 0.76 1.02 -14.72
N VAL A 46 -0.33 0.53 -14.15
CA VAL A 46 -0.77 -0.87 -14.31
C VAL A 46 -1.94 -0.98 -15.27
N VAL A 47 -2.95 -0.12 -15.14
CA VAL A 47 -4.14 -0.15 -16.01
C VAL A 47 -3.91 0.63 -17.30
N GLY A 48 -3.06 1.66 -17.29
CA GLY A 48 -2.72 2.45 -18.47
C GLY A 48 -3.67 3.61 -18.76
N TYR A 49 -4.43 4.07 -17.75
CA TYR A 49 -5.30 5.23 -17.91
C TYR A 49 -4.49 6.53 -17.99
N ASP A 50 -4.97 7.44 -18.83
CA ASP A 50 -4.44 8.80 -18.88
C ASP A 50 -5.01 9.69 -17.76
N SER A 51 -4.48 10.91 -17.65
CA SER A 51 -4.90 11.87 -16.63
C SER A 51 -6.36 12.31 -16.78
N GLU A 52 -6.90 12.31 -17.99
CA GLU A 52 -8.29 12.72 -18.25
C GLU A 52 -9.26 11.64 -17.78
N GLU A 53 -8.97 10.38 -18.07
CA GLU A 53 -9.75 9.21 -17.62
C GLU A 53 -9.79 9.10 -16.09
N ILE A 54 -8.64 9.29 -15.43
CA ILE A 54 -8.55 9.28 -13.96
C ILE A 54 -9.37 10.42 -13.36
N THR A 55 -9.31 11.62 -13.96
CA THR A 55 -10.09 12.77 -13.51
C THR A 55 -11.59 12.51 -13.68
N ALA A 56 -12.01 11.95 -14.81
CA ALA A 56 -13.40 11.61 -15.07
C ALA A 56 -13.94 10.58 -14.06
N ALA A 57 -13.16 9.54 -13.74
CA ALA A 57 -13.52 8.54 -12.73
C ALA A 57 -13.70 9.17 -11.34
N ARG A 58 -12.85 10.12 -10.98
CA ARG A 58 -12.94 10.89 -9.73
C ARG A 58 -14.17 11.78 -9.69
N THR A 59 -14.47 12.49 -10.79
CA THR A 59 -15.67 13.33 -10.89
C THR A 59 -16.96 12.51 -10.84
N ALA A 60 -16.95 11.30 -11.40
CA ALA A 60 -18.07 10.37 -11.33
C ALA A 60 -18.26 9.71 -9.95
N GLY A 61 -17.32 9.88 -9.01
CA GLY A 61 -17.33 9.26 -7.69
C GLY A 61 -17.02 7.76 -7.69
N ALA A 62 -16.39 7.26 -8.76
CA ALA A 62 -15.93 5.87 -8.84
C ALA A 62 -14.65 5.62 -8.03
N ILE A 63 -13.85 6.67 -7.80
CA ILE A 63 -12.58 6.68 -7.05
C ILE A 63 -12.38 7.98 -6.26
#